data_AF-A0A7G1ITC7-F1
#
_entry.id   AF-A0A7G1ITC7-F1
#
_cell.length_a   1.000
_cell.length_b   1.000
_cell.length_c   1.000
_cell.angle_alpha   90.00
_cell.angle_beta   90.00
_cell.angle_gamma   90.00
#
_symmetry.space_group_name_H-M   'P 1'
#
loop_
_entity.id
_entity.type
_entity.pdbx_description
1 polymer ?
#
loop_
_entity_poly.entity_id
_entity_poly.type
_entity_poly.pdbx_seq_one_letter_code
_entity_poly.pdbx_strand_id
1 'polypeptide(L)'
;MKIFFIGGLGSNVYHSKDFLQELDLQVFFLNPYEKHLRDETELKAWFKKSIVEEEAICLIGHSLGGDLARYLASEFYEVKN
;
A
#
# COMPACT_ATOMS: atom_id res chain seq x y z
N MET A 1 7.35 -6.05 -11.32
CA MET A 1 6.33 -6.04 -10.26
C MET A 1 6.73 -4.98 -9.25
N LYS A 2 5.93 -3.91 -9.11
CA LYS A 2 6.19 -2.90 -8.08
C LYS A 2 5.72 -3.40 -6.72
N ILE A 3 6.45 -3.02 -5.68
CA ILE A 3 6.12 -3.33 -4.30
C ILE A 3 5.70 -2.04 -3.62
N PHE A 4 4.51 -2.04 -3.02
CA PHE A 4 4.00 -0.91 -2.25
C PHE A 4 3.93 -1.27 -0.78
N PHE A 5 4.29 -0.32 0.07
CA PHE A 5 4.16 -0.46 1.52
C PHE A 5 3.04 0.42 2.06
N ILE A 6 2.13 -0.19 2.82
CA ILE A 6 1.06 0.50 3.55
C ILE A 6 1.37 0.38 5.04
N GLY A 7 1.74 1.49 5.65
CA GLY A 7 1.99 1.55 7.09
C GLY A 7 0.72 1.50 7.93
N GLY A 8 0.87 1.47 9.26
CA GLY A 8 -0.26 1.65 10.19
C GLY A 8 -0.61 3.12 10.42
N LEU A 9 -1.58 3.38 11.30
CA LEU A 9 -1.93 4.75 11.68
C LEU A 9 -0.72 5.49 12.26
N GLY A 10 -0.46 6.72 11.79
CA GLY A 10 0.71 7.51 12.18
C GLY A 10 2.04 7.06 11.54
N SER A 11 2.00 6.10 10.61
CA SER A 11 3.20 5.66 9.88
C SER A 11 3.65 6.67 8.84
N ASN A 12 4.94 6.63 8.51
CA ASN A 12 5.56 7.43 7.45
C ASN A 12 6.64 6.60 6.72
N VAL A 13 7.33 7.23 5.76
CA VAL A 13 8.36 6.59 4.93
C VAL A 13 9.56 6.04 5.70
N TYR A 14 9.81 6.49 6.94
CA TYR A 14 10.93 6.05 7.76
C TYR A 14 10.60 4.80 8.58
N HIS A 15 9.31 4.51 8.79
CA HIS A 15 8.86 3.48 9.72
C HIS A 15 9.33 2.06 9.34
N SER A 16 9.43 1.79 8.04
CA SER A 16 9.89 0.51 7.50
C SER A 16 11.21 0.61 6.75
N LYS A 17 11.92 1.74 6.83
CA LYS A 17 13.10 2.01 6.01
C LYS A 17 14.18 0.94 6.21
N ASP A 18 14.58 0.69 7.45
CA ASP A 18 15.67 -0.24 7.74
C ASP A 18 15.30 -1.67 7.29
N PHE A 19 14.08 -2.11 7.57
CA PHE A 19 13.57 -3.40 7.12
C PHE A 19 13.58 -3.54 5.59
N LEU A 20 13.13 -2.51 4.87
CA LEU A 20 13.07 -2.54 3.41
C LEU A 20 14.45 -2.44 2.76
N GLN A 21 15.39 -1.74 3.42
CA GLN A 21 16.80 -1.68 3.00
C GLN A 21 17.49 -3.04 3.16
N GLU A 22 17.26 -3.74 4.27
CA GLU A 22 17.80 -5.09 4.48
C GLU A 22 17.27 -6.12 3.48
N LEU A 23 16.05 -5.93 2.95
CA LEU A 23 15.50 -6.79 1.91
C LEU A 23 15.99 -6.44 0.49
N ASP A 24 16.77 -5.36 0.32
CA ASP A 24 17.20 -4.81 -0.97
C ASP A 24 16.02 -4.61 -1.96
N LEU A 25 14.85 -4.23 -1.43
CA LEU A 25 13.64 -4.03 -2.22
C LEU A 25 13.41 -2.55 -2.50
N GLN A 26 13.19 -2.21 -3.76
CA GLN A 26 12.63 -0.91 -4.12
C GLN A 26 11.14 -0.89 -3.82
N VAL A 27 10.75 -0.12 -2.79
CA VAL A 27 9.38 -0.07 -2.29
C VAL A 27 8.83 1.35 -2.31
N PHE A 28 7.57 1.47 -2.73
CA PHE A 28 6.84 2.72 -2.81
C PHE A 28 5.90 2.86 -1.61
N PHE A 29 6.02 3.94 -0.85
CA PHE A 29 5.19 4.18 0.33
C PHE A 29 3.82 4.72 -0.05
N LEU A 30 2.77 4.10 0.49
CA LEU A 30 1.38 4.56 0.37
C LEU A 30 0.85 4.96 1.74
N ASN A 31 0.40 6.21 1.86
CA ASN A 31 -0.22 6.75 3.08
C ASN A 31 -1.66 7.17 2.83
N PRO A 32 -2.64 6.27 3.02
CA PRO A 32 -4.05 6.63 2.90
C PRO A 32 -4.53 7.53 4.05
N TYR A 33 -3.85 7.52 5.20
CA TYR A 33 -4.32 8.20 6.42
C TYR A 33 -4.11 9.71 6.40
N GLU A 34 -3.16 10.21 5.61
CA GLU A 34 -2.99 11.64 5.34
C GLU A 34 -3.99 12.15 4.29
N LYS A 35 -4.78 11.26 3.68
CA LYS A 35 -5.80 11.64 2.72
C LYS A 35 -7.13 11.81 3.46
N HIS A 36 -7.88 12.85 3.11
CA HIS A 36 -9.25 13.05 3.61
C HIS A 36 -10.24 12.14 2.85
N LEU A 37 -10.01 10.82 2.86
CA LEU A 37 -10.89 9.83 2.24
C LEU A 37 -12.12 9.63 3.12
N ARG A 38 -13.31 9.81 2.54
CA ARG A 38 -14.59 9.82 3.27
C ARG A 38 -15.26 8.46 3.31
N ASP A 39 -15.01 7.64 2.30
CA ASP A 39 -15.65 6.34 2.14
C ASP A 39 -14.78 5.35 1.34
N GLU A 40 -15.30 4.14 1.21
CA GLU A 40 -14.68 3.04 0.49
C GLU A 40 -14.47 3.33 -1.00
N THR A 41 -15.38 4.08 -1.64
CA THR A 41 -15.29 4.39 -3.08
C THR A 41 -14.11 5.32 -3.33
N GLU A 42 -13.93 6.34 -2.50
CA GLU A 42 -12.78 7.24 -2.57
C GLU A 42 -11.47 6.50 -2.31
N LEU A 43 -11.45 5.59 -1.32
CA LEU A 43 -10.28 4.77 -1.03
C LEU A 43 -9.88 3.91 -2.24
N LYS A 44 -10.83 3.21 -2.85
CA LYS A 44 -10.59 2.38 -4.04
C LYS A 44 -10.11 3.22 -5.22
N ALA A 45 -10.75 4.35 -5.49
CA ALA A 45 -10.35 5.25 -6.57
C ALA A 45 -8.94 5.82 -6.36
N TRP A 46 -8.62 6.25 -5.14
CA TRP A 46 -7.29 6.71 -4.78
C TRP A 46 -6.24 5.61 -4.94
N PHE A 47 -6.51 4.41 -4.43
CA PHE A 47 -5.59 3.29 -4.54
C PHE A 47 -5.34 2.93 -6.01
N LYS A 48 -6.41 2.78 -6.80
CA LYS A 48 -6.33 2.48 -8.23
C LYS A 48 -5.50 3.52 -8.98
N LYS A 49 -5.66 4.80 -8.63
CA LYS A 49 -4.85 5.91 -9.19
C LYS A 49 -3.37 5.82 -8.78
N SER A 50 -3.09 5.34 -7.57
CA SER A 50 -1.74 5.21 -7.03
C SER A 50 -0.93 4.09 -7.67
N ILE A 51 -1.61 3.09 -8.24
CA ILE A 51 -1.01 1.92 -8.91
C ILE A 51 -1.21 1.95 -10.43
N VAL A 52 -1.54 3.12 -11.01
CA VAL A 52 -1.83 3.28 -12.44
C VAL A 52 -0.68 2.71 -13.28
N GLU A 53 -1.04 2.04 -14.39
CA GLU A 53 -0.14 1.38 -15.35
C GLU A 53 0.53 0.10 -14.87
N GLU A 54 0.27 -0.37 -13.65
CA GLU A 54 0.82 -1.64 -13.17
C GLU A 54 -0.07 -2.85 -13.52
N GLU A 55 0.51 -3.84 -14.21
CA GLU A 55 -0.16 -5.12 -14.50
C GLU A 55 -0.14 -6.09 -13.30
N ALA A 56 0.88 -5.97 -12.44
CA ALA A 56 1.06 -6.80 -11.25
C ALA A 56 1.86 -6.07 -10.16
N ILE A 57 1.32 -6.05 -8.94
CA ILE A 57 1.91 -5.41 -7.77
C ILE A 57 1.91 -6.34 -6.56
N CYS A 58 2.79 -6.07 -5.61
CA CYS A 58 2.81 -6.70 -4.30
C CYS A 58 2.53 -5.64 -3.22
N LEU A 59 1.74 -5.98 -2.21
CA LEU A 59 1.48 -5.12 -1.05
C LEU A 59 2.15 -5.69 0.19
N ILE A 60 2.94 -4.87 0.86
CA ILE A 60 3.45 -5.12 2.21
C ILE A 60 2.69 -4.20 3.16
N GLY A 61 1.95 -4.77 4.11
CA GLY A 61 1.18 -4.00 5.08
C GLY A 61 1.67 -4.21 6.50
N HIS A 62 1.68 -3.15 7.31
CA HIS A 62 2.00 -3.21 8.74
C HIS A 62 0.84 -2.72 9.61
N SER A 63 0.50 -3.47 10.66
CA SER A 63 -0.58 -3.12 11.60
C SER A 63 -1.89 -2.86 10.83
N LEU A 64 -2.56 -1.71 11.03
CA LEU A 64 -3.76 -1.32 10.28
C LEU A 64 -3.53 -1.32 8.75
N GLY A 65 -2.32 -1.04 8.29
CA GLY A 65 -1.95 -1.13 6.88
C GLY A 65 -1.93 -2.57 6.35
N GLY A 66 -1.73 -3.56 7.24
CA GLY A 66 -1.84 -4.98 6.94
C GLY A 66 -3.28 -5.39 6.63
N ASP A 67 -4.22 -4.98 7.48
CA ASP A 67 -5.65 -5.21 7.23
C ASP A 67 -6.11 -4.54 5.94
N LEU A 68 -5.65 -3.31 5.70
CA LEU A 68 -5.95 -2.59 4.48
C LEU A 68 -5.32 -3.24 3.24
N ALA A 69 -4.06 -3.70 3.32
CA ALA A 69 -3.40 -4.42 2.23
C ALA A 69 -4.16 -5.71 1.87
N ARG A 70 -4.59 -6.48 2.88
CA ARG A 70 -5.42 -7.68 2.69
C ARG A 70 -6.74 -7.34 1.99
N TYR A 71 -7.40 -6.27 2.43
CA TYR A 71 -8.64 -5.81 1.82
C TYR A 71 -8.42 -5.37 0.37
N LEU A 72 -7.40 -4.55 0.09
CA LEU A 72 -7.10 -4.13 -1.29
C LEU A 72 -6.73 -5.33 -2.17
N ALA A 73 -6.04 -6.34 -1.63
CA ALA A 73 -5.75 -7.57 -2.35
C ALA A 73 -7.01 -8.36 -2.73
N SER A 74 -8.11 -8.28 -1.96
CA SER A 74 -9.38 -8.90 -2.34
C SER A 74 -10.16 -8.11 -3.39
N GLU A 75 -9.91 -6.81 -3.51
CA GLU A 75 -10.66 -5.91 -4.39
C GLU A 75 -9.97 -5.65 -5.74
N PHE A 76 -8.64 -5.83 -5.82
CA PHE A 76 -7.84 -5.47 -6.99
C PHE A 76 -7.04 -6.66 -7.53
N TYR A 77 -7.36 -7.10 -8.75
CA TYR A 77 -6.72 -8.25 -9.39
C TYR A 77 -5.23 -8.02 -9.71
N GLU A 78 -4.78 -6.77 -9.75
CA GLU A 78 -3.38 -6.37 -9.94
C GLU A 78 -2.52 -6.80 -8.75
N VAL A 79 -3.11 -6.91 -7.54
CA VAL A 79 -2.39 -7.36 -6.34
C VAL A 79 -2.19 -8.86 -6.44
N LYS A 80 -0.92 -9.28 -6.48
CA LYS A 80 -0.51 -10.68 -6.53
C LYS A 80 -0.01 -11.13 -5.16
N ASN A 81 -0.46 -12.31 -4.75
CA ASN A 81 0.00 -13.02 -3.55
C ASN A 81 1.16 -13.95 -3.90
#